data_AF-A0A6V8QG61-F1
#
_entry.id   AF-A0A6V8QG61-F1
#
_cell.length_a   1.000
_cell.length_b   1.000
_cell.length_c   1.000
_cell.angle_alpha   90.00
_cell.angle_beta   90.00
_cell.angle_gamma   90.00
#
_symmetry.space_group_name_H-M   'P 1'
#
loop_
_entity.id
_entity.type
_entity.pdbx_description
1 polymer ?
#
loop_
_entity_poly.entity_id
_entity_poly.type
_entity_poly.pdbx_seq_one_letter_code
_entity_poly.pdbx_strand_id
1 'polypeptide(L)'
;MNIEKVVTKYMEIIKSDTFAKYEKEFAQRICSALSKGYLRKLPEPPLVQIIENVVNGVHNLTMKDDKTYFELLTRSIFIHGNKSQVEFDYYGQNMQGEFGDLIFIISVVFNGWKYFEKLTINQFKKDKRGSMSISWSIDNRGQLYLLSRFPTFRGVKGLIPKKESTLPNYSGCLGSYGLIYKPGDFAFVSATALDSFMGQKNTLKKGELYLLTYKSKKYPFFFPYFYPDINELLYLIDKFYRRYGFKWYFLWNIFDNYHYAYNTFDFTHKYLTMGIGEPLFMKIGIDNLHARNFLHEFLSAIRIKVREERDVLNFMDGFFRYRYAGNGGEGGFRQNIEFDFEGGGIGVIHTIINLGE
;
A
#
# COMPACT_ATOMS: atom_id res chain seq x y z
N MET A 1 -22.80 13.72 6.15
CA MET A 1 -22.96 13.16 4.79
C MET A 1 -23.06 11.64 4.92
N ASN A 2 -24.01 11.00 4.22
CA ASN A 2 -24.35 9.58 4.44
C ASN A 2 -23.31 8.66 3.78
N ILE A 3 -22.54 7.93 4.59
CA ILE A 3 -21.57 6.90 4.18
C ILE A 3 -22.18 5.84 3.25
N GLU A 4 -23.47 5.57 3.34
CA GLU A 4 -24.20 4.67 2.46
C GLU A 4 -24.13 5.10 0.99
N LYS A 5 -24.21 6.41 0.71
CA LYS A 5 -24.12 6.93 -0.66
C LYS A 5 -22.74 6.68 -1.25
N VAL A 6 -21.70 6.91 -0.45
CA VAL A 6 -20.29 6.67 -0.82
C VAL A 6 -20.08 5.20 -1.15
N VAL A 7 -20.51 4.32 -0.25
CA VAL A 7 -20.36 2.87 -0.41
C VAL A 7 -21.15 2.36 -1.62
N THR A 8 -22.37 2.85 -1.82
CA THR A 8 -23.19 2.46 -2.99
C THR A 8 -22.52 2.88 -4.29
N LYS A 9 -22.08 4.14 -4.40
CA LYS A 9 -21.41 4.64 -5.61
C LYS A 9 -20.09 3.92 -5.87
N TYR A 10 -19.31 3.66 -4.83
CA TYR A 10 -18.09 2.84 -4.95
C TYR A 10 -18.39 1.44 -5.52
N MET A 11 -19.44 0.77 -5.01
CA MET A 11 -19.83 -0.56 -5.46
C MET A 11 -20.31 -0.61 -6.92
N GLU A 12 -20.92 0.47 -7.41
CA GLU A 12 -21.28 0.62 -8.82
C GLU A 12 -20.02 0.79 -9.68
N ILE A 13 -19.07 1.62 -9.21
CA ILE A 13 -17.84 1.94 -9.94
C ILE A 13 -16.94 0.73 -10.12
N ILE A 14 -16.68 -0.06 -9.07
CA ILE A 14 -15.80 -1.24 -9.17
C ILE A 14 -16.36 -2.34 -10.10
N LYS A 15 -17.63 -2.24 -10.51
CA LYS A 15 -18.28 -3.13 -11.47
C LYS A 15 -18.37 -2.55 -12.89
N SER A 16 -17.96 -1.30 -13.08
CA SER A 16 -18.02 -0.63 -14.37
C SER A 16 -16.94 -1.14 -15.33
N ASP A 17 -17.24 -1.10 -16.62
CA ASP A 17 -16.25 -1.41 -17.67
C ASP A 17 -15.06 -0.45 -17.62
N THR A 18 -15.30 0.80 -17.24
CA THR A 18 -14.26 1.83 -17.07
C THR A 18 -13.27 1.43 -15.97
N PHE A 19 -13.76 0.98 -14.82
CA PHE A 19 -12.88 0.46 -13.76
C PHE A 19 -12.11 -0.79 -14.22
N ALA A 20 -12.77 -1.73 -14.89
CA ALA A 20 -12.10 -2.92 -15.41
C ALA A 20 -11.01 -2.61 -16.45
N LYS A 21 -11.20 -1.58 -17.29
CA LYS A 21 -10.18 -1.08 -18.22
C LYS A 21 -9.00 -0.45 -17.47
N TYR A 22 -9.28 0.38 -16.48
CA TYR A 22 -8.25 0.99 -15.63
C TYR A 22 -7.41 -0.07 -14.92
N GLU A 23 -8.05 -1.09 -14.33
CA GLU A 23 -7.39 -2.21 -13.66
C GLU A 23 -6.43 -2.94 -14.60
N LYS A 24 -6.88 -3.26 -15.82
CA LYS A 24 -6.04 -3.91 -16.83
C LYS A 24 -4.86 -3.04 -17.24
N GLU A 25 -5.09 -1.75 -17.48
CA GLU A 25 -4.03 -0.82 -17.89
C GLU A 25 -2.98 -0.63 -16.79
N PHE A 26 -3.43 -0.47 -15.53
CA PHE A 26 -2.53 -0.39 -14.37
C PHE A 26 -1.67 -1.64 -14.25
N ALA A 27 -2.27 -2.83 -14.34
CA ALA A 27 -1.54 -4.10 -14.28
C ALA A 27 -0.54 -4.25 -15.44
N GLN A 28 -0.95 -3.91 -16.66
CA GLN A 28 -0.10 -3.95 -17.85
C GLN A 28 1.10 -3.00 -17.74
N ARG A 29 0.91 -1.80 -17.19
CA ARG A 29 2.00 -0.83 -16.96
C ARG A 29 3.02 -1.38 -15.95
N ILE A 30 2.59 -2.00 -14.86
CA ILE A 30 3.49 -2.68 -13.91
C ILE A 30 4.21 -3.85 -14.58
N CYS A 31 3.51 -4.77 -15.24
CA CYS A 31 4.12 -5.91 -15.93
C CYS A 31 5.16 -5.45 -16.96
N SER A 32 4.84 -4.40 -17.73
CA SER A 32 5.74 -3.84 -18.74
C SER A 32 7.00 -3.25 -18.11
N ALA A 33 6.86 -2.52 -17.00
CA ALA A 33 7.99 -1.99 -16.25
C ALA A 33 8.89 -3.08 -15.66
N LEU A 34 8.29 -4.10 -15.03
CA LEU A 34 9.01 -5.26 -14.49
C LEU A 34 9.74 -6.03 -15.61
N SER A 35 9.05 -6.30 -16.72
CA SER A 35 9.60 -7.01 -17.87
C SER A 35 10.75 -6.26 -18.52
N LYS A 36 10.66 -4.93 -18.66
CA LYS A 36 11.79 -4.09 -19.12
C LYS A 36 13.00 -4.21 -18.19
N GLY A 37 12.76 -4.35 -16.88
CA GLY A 37 13.79 -4.68 -15.91
C GLY A 37 14.44 -6.05 -16.17
N TYR A 38 13.69 -7.09 -16.52
CA TYR A 38 14.29 -8.41 -16.78
C TYR A 38 14.95 -8.56 -18.16
N LEU A 39 14.40 -7.92 -19.20
CA LEU A 39 14.79 -8.14 -20.59
C LEU A 39 16.04 -7.38 -21.04
N ARG A 40 16.50 -6.39 -20.26
CA ARG A 40 17.82 -5.79 -20.50
C ARG A 40 18.86 -6.89 -20.30
N LYS A 41 19.54 -7.32 -21.38
CA LYS A 41 20.70 -8.26 -21.37
C LYS A 41 21.92 -7.73 -20.59
N LEU A 42 21.71 -6.76 -19.70
CA LEU A 42 22.69 -6.23 -18.79
C LEU A 42 22.93 -7.24 -17.65
N PRO A 43 24.05 -7.13 -16.91
CA PRO A 43 24.10 -7.65 -15.55
C PRO A 43 22.82 -7.19 -14.84
N GLU A 44 22.13 -8.14 -14.23
CA GLU A 44 20.90 -7.98 -13.46
C GLU A 44 20.68 -6.53 -12.97
N PRO A 45 19.67 -5.80 -13.50
CA PRO A 45 19.54 -4.40 -13.15
C PRO A 45 19.30 -4.28 -11.65
N PRO A 46 19.91 -3.27 -11.01
CA PRO A 46 19.69 -2.99 -9.60
C PRO A 46 18.19 -2.91 -9.31
N LEU A 47 17.76 -3.48 -8.20
CA LEU A 47 16.36 -3.48 -7.76
C LEU A 47 15.74 -2.07 -7.82
N VAL A 48 16.53 -1.06 -7.48
CA VAL A 48 16.20 0.38 -7.58
C VAL A 48 15.67 0.75 -8.97
N GLN A 49 16.33 0.33 -10.05
CA GLN A 49 15.88 0.64 -11.42
C GLN A 49 14.55 -0.04 -11.76
N ILE A 50 14.31 -1.24 -11.22
CA ILE A 50 13.04 -1.94 -11.41
C ILE A 50 11.91 -1.17 -10.72
N ILE A 51 12.14 -0.74 -9.48
CA ILE A 51 11.16 0.05 -8.72
C ILE A 51 10.88 1.38 -9.41
N GLU A 52 11.93 2.10 -9.82
CA GLU A 52 11.82 3.35 -10.57
C GLU A 52 11.00 3.17 -11.86
N ASN A 53 11.28 2.12 -12.64
CA ASN A 53 10.49 1.82 -13.83
C ASN A 53 9.01 1.55 -13.52
N VAL A 54 8.70 0.87 -12.40
CA VAL A 54 7.31 0.59 -11.98
C VAL A 54 6.62 1.89 -11.60
N VAL A 55 7.26 2.71 -10.77
CA VAL A 55 6.74 4.02 -10.34
C VAL A 55 6.47 4.91 -11.55
N ASN A 56 7.44 5.05 -12.45
CA ASN A 56 7.30 5.86 -13.66
C ASN A 56 6.27 5.27 -14.64
N GLY A 57 6.16 3.94 -14.72
CA GLY A 57 5.23 3.26 -15.61
C GLY A 57 3.75 3.52 -15.29
N VAL A 58 3.41 3.66 -14.00
CA VAL A 58 2.03 3.94 -13.56
C VAL A 58 1.72 5.43 -13.38
N HIS A 59 2.72 6.31 -13.56
CA HIS A 59 2.56 7.74 -13.37
C HIS A 59 1.51 8.33 -14.31
N ASN A 60 0.70 9.26 -13.79
CA ASN A 60 -0.37 9.97 -14.52
C ASN A 60 -1.36 9.06 -15.26
N LEU A 61 -1.61 7.86 -14.75
CA LEU A 61 -2.73 7.05 -15.24
C LEU A 61 -4.04 7.68 -14.76
N THR A 62 -4.93 8.00 -15.70
CA THR A 62 -6.24 8.57 -15.39
C THR A 62 -7.31 7.97 -16.29
N MET A 63 -8.50 7.76 -15.73
CA MET A 63 -9.67 7.37 -16.49
C MET A 63 -10.91 7.99 -15.85
N LYS A 64 -11.80 8.51 -16.69
CA LYS A 64 -13.03 9.16 -16.27
C LYS A 64 -14.22 8.46 -16.90
N ASP A 65 -15.32 8.43 -16.16
CA ASP A 65 -16.61 8.01 -16.69
C ASP A 65 -17.63 9.11 -16.46
N ASP A 66 -18.00 9.80 -17.54
CA ASP A 66 -18.96 10.91 -17.49
C ASP A 66 -20.39 10.42 -17.21
N LYS A 67 -20.71 9.15 -17.47
CA LYS A 67 -22.06 8.61 -17.23
C LYS A 67 -22.30 8.38 -15.74
N THR A 68 -21.28 7.86 -15.06
CA THR A 68 -21.34 7.54 -13.63
C THR A 68 -20.66 8.60 -12.75
N TYR A 69 -20.13 9.66 -13.37
CA TYR A 69 -19.49 10.82 -12.74
C TYR A 69 -18.42 10.40 -11.73
N PHE A 70 -17.39 9.68 -12.20
CA PHE A 70 -16.23 9.32 -11.39
C PHE A 70 -14.92 9.44 -12.16
N GLU A 71 -13.83 9.54 -11.41
CA GLU A 71 -12.46 9.62 -11.92
C GLU A 71 -11.55 8.67 -11.12
N LEU A 72 -10.76 7.89 -11.84
CA LEU A 72 -9.65 7.11 -11.32
C LEU A 72 -8.36 7.83 -11.69
N LEU A 73 -7.45 7.99 -10.73
CA LEU A 73 -6.19 8.69 -10.94
C LEU A 73 -5.09 8.03 -10.13
N THR A 74 -4.00 7.62 -10.78
CA THR A 74 -2.77 7.22 -10.12
C THR A 74 -1.70 8.27 -10.38
N ARG A 75 -1.11 8.77 -9.29
CA ARG A 75 0.10 9.58 -9.29
C ARG A 75 1.20 8.80 -8.59
N SER A 76 2.43 9.05 -8.98
CA SER A 76 3.57 8.35 -8.42
C SER A 76 4.81 9.22 -8.47
N ILE A 77 5.73 9.03 -7.53
CA ILE A 77 7.01 9.72 -7.47
C ILE A 77 8.09 8.75 -7.03
N PHE A 78 9.28 8.89 -7.59
CA PHE A 78 10.46 8.18 -7.15
C PHE A 78 11.46 9.19 -6.60
N ILE A 79 11.74 9.12 -5.30
CA ILE A 79 12.75 9.99 -4.71
C ILE A 79 14.09 9.30 -4.86
N HIS A 80 15.07 9.97 -5.48
CA HIS A 80 16.42 9.44 -5.61
C HIS A 80 17.23 9.63 -4.31
N GLY A 81 18.09 8.66 -4.01
CA GLY A 81 19.00 8.70 -2.87
C GLY A 81 19.39 7.31 -2.35
N ASN A 82 20.30 7.29 -1.38
CA ASN A 82 20.60 6.08 -0.59
C ASN A 82 19.34 5.57 0.11
N LYS A 83 19.24 4.28 0.46
CA LYS A 83 18.05 3.75 1.14
C LYS A 83 17.67 4.54 2.41
N SER A 84 16.37 4.77 2.60
CA SER A 84 15.82 5.27 3.87
C SER A 84 15.96 4.18 4.94
N GLN A 85 16.62 4.49 6.06
CA GLN A 85 16.89 3.53 7.12
C GLN A 85 16.29 3.96 8.45
N VAL A 86 15.85 2.96 9.21
CA VAL A 86 15.31 3.11 10.56
C VAL A 86 16.08 2.23 11.52
N GLU A 87 16.12 2.65 12.77
CA GLU A 87 16.56 1.80 13.87
C GLU A 87 15.42 1.42 14.79
N PHE A 88 15.47 0.19 15.31
CA PHE A 88 14.42 -0.41 16.13
C PHE A 88 14.98 -1.51 17.03
N ASP A 89 14.24 -1.84 18.09
CA ASP A 89 14.56 -2.97 18.96
C ASP A 89 14.12 -4.30 18.34
N TYR A 90 15.06 -5.24 18.25
CA TYR A 90 14.82 -6.63 17.89
C TYR A 90 15.29 -7.54 19.02
N TYR A 91 14.34 -7.90 19.90
CA TYR A 91 14.60 -8.77 21.05
C TYR A 91 15.74 -8.26 21.96
N GLY A 92 15.75 -6.96 22.25
CA GLY A 92 16.77 -6.31 23.09
C GLY A 92 18.05 -5.90 22.34
N GLN A 93 18.11 -6.13 21.03
CA GLN A 93 19.23 -5.70 20.19
C GLN A 93 18.79 -4.52 19.31
N ASN A 94 19.54 -3.42 19.35
CA ASN A 94 19.33 -2.32 18.42
C ASN A 94 19.75 -2.77 17.01
N MET A 95 18.79 -2.81 16.09
CA MET A 95 19.01 -3.15 14.69
C MET A 95 18.69 -1.95 13.81
N GLN A 96 19.42 -1.86 12.69
CA GLN A 96 19.12 -0.94 11.61
C GLN A 96 18.64 -1.71 10.39
N GLY A 97 17.61 -1.19 9.72
CA GLY A 97 16.99 -1.80 8.55
C GLY A 97 16.48 -0.75 7.57
N GLU A 98 16.14 -1.19 6.37
CA GLU A 98 15.51 -0.32 5.38
C GLU A 98 14.03 -0.15 5.72
N PHE A 99 13.49 1.04 5.56
CA PHE A 99 12.07 1.25 5.85
C PHE A 99 11.17 0.52 4.83
N GLY A 100 11.56 0.56 3.56
CA GLY A 100 10.87 -0.07 2.45
C GLY A 100 11.35 0.52 1.13
N ASP A 101 11.01 -0.16 0.04
CA ASP A 101 11.39 0.24 -1.32
C ASP A 101 10.31 1.09 -2.00
N LEU A 102 9.03 0.75 -1.75
CA LEU A 102 7.88 1.34 -2.40
C LEU A 102 6.70 1.42 -1.44
N ILE A 103 6.00 2.55 -1.44
CA ILE A 103 4.78 2.75 -0.67
C ILE A 103 3.59 2.80 -1.64
N PHE A 104 2.58 1.99 -1.38
CA PHE A 104 1.29 2.06 -2.08
C PHE A 104 0.25 2.71 -1.17
N ILE A 105 -0.42 3.73 -1.69
CA ILE A 105 -1.50 4.46 -1.03
C ILE A 105 -2.73 4.38 -1.91
N ILE A 106 -3.89 4.11 -1.35
CA ILE A 106 -5.16 4.22 -2.08
C ILE A 106 -6.18 4.97 -1.26
N SER A 107 -6.84 5.96 -1.87
CA SER A 107 -7.86 6.78 -1.24
C SER A 107 -9.17 6.76 -2.05
N VAL A 108 -10.31 6.67 -1.36
CA VAL A 108 -11.63 6.91 -1.94
C VAL A 108 -12.11 8.28 -1.51
N VAL A 109 -12.45 9.11 -2.49
CA VAL A 109 -12.83 10.51 -2.29
C VAL A 109 -14.25 10.73 -2.80
N PHE A 110 -15.04 11.52 -2.07
CA PHE A 110 -16.37 11.95 -2.50
C PHE A 110 -16.65 13.37 -2.00
N ASN A 111 -17.12 14.24 -2.90
CA ASN A 111 -17.38 15.67 -2.66
C ASN A 111 -16.20 16.42 -2.04
N GLY A 112 -14.98 16.10 -2.48
CA GLY A 112 -13.76 16.71 -1.96
C GLY A 112 -13.26 16.16 -0.62
N TRP A 113 -13.88 15.10 -0.09
CA TRP A 113 -13.48 14.49 1.18
C TRP A 113 -13.02 13.04 1.00
N LYS A 114 -11.90 12.66 1.65
CA LYS A 114 -11.45 11.26 1.78
C LYS A 114 -12.36 10.53 2.75
N TYR A 115 -12.96 9.42 2.29
CA TYR A 115 -13.80 8.53 3.08
C TYR A 115 -13.08 7.28 3.53
N PHE A 116 -12.17 6.78 2.69
CA PHE A 116 -11.35 5.62 2.97
C PHE A 116 -9.92 5.90 2.50
N GLU A 117 -8.93 5.49 3.28
CA GLU A 117 -7.52 5.51 2.89
C GLU A 117 -6.79 4.29 3.46
N LYS A 118 -6.02 3.62 2.59
CA LYS A 118 -5.16 2.49 2.95
C LYS A 118 -3.73 2.71 2.48
N LEU A 119 -2.80 2.12 3.22
CA LEU A 119 -1.36 2.22 3.01
C LEU A 119 -0.68 0.85 3.12
N THR A 120 0.27 0.53 2.25
CA THR A 120 1.23 -0.55 2.51
C THR A 120 2.65 -0.14 2.12
N ILE A 121 3.60 -0.50 2.97
CA ILE A 121 5.04 -0.31 2.80
C ILE A 121 5.62 -1.62 2.30
N ASN A 122 6.13 -1.61 1.09
CA ASN A 122 6.56 -2.80 0.37
C ASN A 122 8.09 -2.86 0.26
N GLN A 123 8.65 -4.01 0.61
CA GLN A 123 10.04 -4.36 0.30
C GLN A 123 10.06 -5.34 -0.86
N PHE A 124 10.76 -5.00 -1.93
CA PHE A 124 10.92 -5.93 -3.04
C PHE A 124 12.03 -6.95 -2.78
N LYS A 125 11.79 -8.18 -3.23
CA LYS A 125 12.79 -9.24 -3.32
C LYS A 125 12.74 -9.85 -4.71
N LYS A 126 13.90 -10.04 -5.29
CA LYS A 126 14.05 -10.66 -6.61
C LYS A 126 14.31 -12.15 -6.49
N ASP A 127 13.86 -12.92 -7.48
CA ASP A 127 14.09 -14.36 -7.51
C ASP A 127 15.59 -14.69 -7.66
N LYS A 128 16.02 -15.79 -7.07
CA LYS A 128 17.42 -16.24 -7.09
C LYS A 128 17.86 -16.56 -8.52
N ARG A 129 18.92 -15.88 -8.97
CA ARG A 129 19.54 -16.12 -10.29
C ARG A 129 20.12 -17.52 -10.38
N GLY A 130 20.05 -18.12 -11.58
CA GLY A 130 20.66 -19.43 -11.86
C GLY A 130 19.89 -20.64 -11.31
N SER A 131 18.84 -20.42 -10.51
CA SER A 131 17.97 -21.51 -10.04
C SER A 131 17.02 -21.99 -11.15
N MET A 132 16.88 -23.31 -11.28
CA MET A 132 15.86 -23.94 -12.12
C MET A 132 14.43 -23.63 -11.63
N SER A 133 14.27 -23.31 -10.34
CA SER A 133 12.97 -22.98 -9.73
C SER A 133 12.94 -21.54 -9.19
N ILE A 134 11.79 -20.86 -9.31
CA ILE A 134 11.60 -19.51 -8.79
C ILE A 134 11.57 -19.57 -7.25
N SER A 135 12.48 -18.84 -6.61
CA SER A 135 12.58 -18.75 -5.15
C SER A 135 13.22 -17.43 -4.72
N TRP A 136 12.95 -16.98 -3.48
CA TRP A 136 13.46 -15.72 -2.93
C TRP A 136 14.23 -15.96 -1.64
N SER A 137 15.29 -15.18 -1.41
CA SER A 137 16.00 -15.15 -0.11
C SER A 137 15.28 -14.21 0.86
N ILE A 138 14.85 -14.76 1.99
CA ILE A 138 14.22 -14.05 3.12
C ILE A 138 15.08 -14.37 4.36
N ASP A 139 16.36 -14.02 4.28
CA ASP A 139 17.39 -14.27 5.28
C ASP A 139 17.49 -13.14 6.32
N ASN A 140 17.19 -11.90 5.92
CA ASN A 140 17.17 -10.76 6.83
C ASN A 140 15.93 -10.79 7.76
N ARG A 141 16.10 -11.41 8.93
CA ARG A 141 15.06 -11.52 9.97
C ARG A 141 14.70 -10.19 10.61
N GLY A 142 15.66 -9.28 10.78
CA GLY A 142 15.38 -7.93 11.27
C GLY A 142 14.41 -7.18 10.35
N GLN A 143 14.64 -7.24 9.04
CA GLN A 143 13.74 -6.63 8.05
C GLN A 143 12.34 -7.26 8.04
N LEU A 144 12.25 -8.58 8.15
CA LEU A 144 10.97 -9.29 8.24
C LEU A 144 10.22 -8.94 9.53
N TYR A 145 10.94 -8.84 10.65
CA TYR A 145 10.39 -8.40 11.94
C TYR A 145 9.86 -6.97 11.86
N LEU A 146 10.65 -6.04 11.33
CA LEU A 146 10.25 -4.64 11.13
C LEU A 146 8.94 -4.54 10.36
N LEU A 147 8.84 -5.17 9.18
CA LEU A 147 7.65 -5.05 8.33
C LEU A 147 6.45 -5.87 8.84
N SER A 148 6.67 -6.94 9.60
CA SER A 148 5.57 -7.76 10.13
C SER A 148 4.92 -7.17 11.38
N ARG A 149 5.68 -6.42 12.19
CA ARG A 149 5.23 -5.93 13.50
C ARG A 149 5.25 -4.42 13.65
N PHE A 150 6.11 -3.71 12.92
CA PHE A 150 6.38 -2.29 13.11
C PHE A 150 6.61 -1.94 14.59
N PRO A 151 7.70 -2.48 15.19
CA PRO A 151 8.11 -2.04 16.53
C PRO A 151 8.30 -0.52 16.55
N THR A 152 8.37 0.10 17.74
CA THR A 152 8.78 1.50 17.81
C THR A 152 10.14 1.67 17.11
N PHE A 153 10.22 2.63 16.21
CA PHE A 153 11.41 2.91 15.41
C PHE A 153 11.63 4.40 15.28
N ARG A 154 12.83 4.79 14.84
CA ARG A 154 13.11 6.16 14.40
C ARG A 154 14.00 6.16 13.16
N GLY A 155 13.88 7.21 12.35
CA GLY A 155 14.74 7.41 11.20
C GLY A 155 16.19 7.67 11.61
N VAL A 156 17.12 6.94 10.99
CA VAL A 156 18.57 7.19 11.13
C VAL A 156 19.19 7.77 9.87
N LYS A 157 18.57 7.51 8.70
CA LYS A 157 19.05 7.99 7.40
C LYS A 157 17.90 8.19 6.42
N GLY A 158 17.97 9.25 5.61
CA GLY A 158 16.98 9.59 4.59
C GLY A 158 15.67 10.19 5.13
N LEU A 159 14.56 9.88 4.46
CA LEU A 159 13.27 10.60 4.56
C LEU A 159 12.43 10.26 5.81
N ILE A 160 12.85 9.28 6.61
CA ILE A 160 12.08 8.88 7.78
C ILE A 160 12.36 9.87 8.92
N PRO A 161 11.33 10.43 9.58
CA PRO A 161 11.53 11.34 10.70
C PRO A 161 12.40 10.73 11.81
N LYS A 162 13.29 11.52 12.41
CA LYS A 162 14.16 11.11 13.53
C LYS A 162 13.39 10.91 14.84
N LYS A 163 12.16 11.41 14.91
CA LYS A 163 11.28 11.20 16.05
C LYS A 163 10.87 9.73 16.13
N GLU A 164 10.77 9.21 17.35
CA GLU A 164 10.19 7.89 17.58
C GLU A 164 8.76 7.81 17.04
N SER A 165 8.52 6.76 16.26
CA SER A 165 7.27 6.47 15.60
C SER A 165 6.82 5.07 15.99
N THR A 166 5.53 4.92 16.25
CA THR A 166 4.87 3.63 16.43
C THR A 166 3.83 3.53 15.33
N LEU A 167 3.88 2.48 14.50
CA LEU A 167 2.90 2.26 13.43
C LEU A 167 2.15 0.97 13.70
N PRO A 168 0.97 1.02 14.35
CA PRO A 168 0.19 -0.18 14.58
C PRO A 168 -0.13 -0.90 13.26
N ASN A 169 0.40 -2.13 13.10
CA ASN A 169 0.10 -3.03 11.99
C ASN A 169 -1.03 -3.97 12.36
N TYR A 170 -2.19 -3.39 12.26
CA TYR A 170 -3.40 -3.73 12.96
C TYR A 170 -4.16 -4.77 12.09
N SER A 171 -3.96 -4.72 10.75
CA SER A 171 -4.53 -5.63 9.73
C SER A 171 -3.56 -6.72 9.36
N GLY A 172 -2.30 -6.61 9.79
CA GLY A 172 -1.19 -7.40 9.28
C GLY A 172 -0.81 -7.08 7.82
N CYS A 173 -1.32 -5.99 7.24
CA CYS A 173 -1.07 -5.57 5.86
C CYS A 173 -0.34 -4.23 5.71
N LEU A 174 0.10 -3.60 6.81
CA LEU A 174 0.91 -2.38 6.75
C LEU A 174 2.24 -2.61 6.04
N GLY A 175 2.91 -3.72 6.36
CA GLY A 175 4.18 -4.10 5.74
C GLY A 175 3.99 -5.28 4.81
N SER A 176 4.71 -5.29 3.69
CA SER A 176 4.57 -6.31 2.66
C SER A 176 5.87 -6.56 1.90
N TYR A 177 5.89 -7.68 1.19
CA TYR A 177 6.95 -8.06 0.28
C TYR A 177 6.42 -8.16 -1.15
N GLY A 178 7.10 -7.48 -2.06
CA GLY A 178 6.93 -7.62 -3.50
C GLY A 178 7.94 -8.64 -4.03
N LEU A 179 7.47 -9.85 -4.33
CA LEU A 179 8.31 -10.96 -4.76
C LEU A 179 8.36 -10.98 -6.29
N ILE A 180 9.38 -10.35 -6.86
CA ILE A 180 9.56 -10.21 -8.30
C ILE A 180 10.14 -11.51 -8.86
N TYR A 181 9.64 -11.97 -10.01
CA TYR A 181 10.16 -13.16 -10.68
C TYR A 181 10.15 -13.06 -12.21
N LYS A 182 11.07 -13.81 -12.82
CA LYS A 182 11.14 -13.97 -14.28
C LYS A 182 9.85 -14.58 -14.86
N PRO A 183 9.39 -14.15 -16.06
CA PRO A 183 10.06 -13.21 -16.96
C PRO A 183 9.74 -11.72 -16.74
N GLY A 184 8.97 -11.34 -15.72
CA GLY A 184 8.55 -9.95 -15.53
C GLY A 184 7.19 -9.81 -14.85
N ASP A 185 7.04 -10.45 -13.69
CA ASP A 185 5.82 -10.43 -12.89
C ASP A 185 6.20 -10.34 -11.39
N PHE A 186 5.24 -10.08 -10.52
CA PHE A 186 5.48 -10.10 -9.08
C PHE A 186 4.30 -10.65 -8.29
N ALA A 187 4.61 -11.31 -7.18
CA ALA A 187 3.63 -11.72 -6.19
C ALA A 187 3.69 -10.77 -4.99
N PHE A 188 2.55 -10.47 -4.39
CA PHE A 188 2.45 -9.71 -3.16
C PHE A 188 2.22 -10.67 -1.99
N VAL A 189 2.90 -10.44 -0.88
CA VAL A 189 2.60 -11.10 0.39
C VAL A 189 2.77 -10.13 1.57
N SER A 190 1.82 -10.11 2.48
CA SER A 190 1.92 -9.34 3.72
C SER A 190 3.08 -9.87 4.56
N ALA A 191 3.84 -8.98 5.19
CA ALA A 191 5.00 -9.38 5.98
C ALA A 191 4.60 -10.22 7.21
N THR A 192 3.45 -9.96 7.82
CA THR A 192 2.89 -10.77 8.92
C THR A 192 2.61 -12.20 8.47
N ALA A 193 1.96 -12.35 7.32
CA ALA A 193 1.70 -13.65 6.71
C ALA A 193 2.99 -14.39 6.34
N LEU A 194 3.95 -13.67 5.75
CA LEU A 194 5.25 -14.21 5.40
C LEU A 194 6.02 -14.68 6.64
N ASP A 195 6.08 -13.87 7.70
CA ASP A 195 6.79 -14.20 8.94
C ASP A 195 6.25 -15.48 9.58
N SER A 196 4.92 -15.57 9.71
CA SER A 196 4.26 -16.78 10.23
C SER A 196 4.60 -18.03 9.42
N PHE A 197 4.74 -17.89 8.11
CA PHE A 197 5.06 -19.02 7.23
C PHE A 197 6.54 -19.39 7.19
N MET A 198 7.42 -18.40 7.21
CA MET A 198 8.85 -18.64 7.12
C MET A 198 9.33 -19.44 8.32
N GLY A 199 8.83 -19.17 9.54
CA GLY A 199 9.33 -19.84 10.74
C GLY A 199 10.85 -19.73 10.80
N GLN A 200 11.57 -20.86 10.76
CA GLN A 200 13.05 -20.88 10.69
C GLN A 200 13.64 -20.95 9.26
N LYS A 201 12.81 -21.02 8.21
CA LYS A 201 13.27 -21.03 6.80
C LYS A 201 13.76 -19.65 6.36
N ASN A 202 14.83 -19.60 5.56
CA ASN A 202 15.35 -18.36 4.97
C ASN A 202 15.12 -18.26 3.46
N THR A 203 14.36 -19.19 2.88
CA THR A 203 14.06 -19.19 1.44
C THR A 203 12.61 -19.60 1.23
N LEU A 204 11.96 -18.89 0.31
CA LEU A 204 10.58 -19.14 -0.09
C LEU A 204 10.56 -19.57 -1.55
N LYS A 205 9.94 -20.72 -1.87
CA LYS A 205 9.72 -21.16 -3.26
C LYS A 205 8.39 -20.64 -3.78
N LYS A 206 8.28 -20.39 -5.09
CA LYS A 206 7.01 -19.94 -5.71
C LYS A 206 5.85 -20.89 -5.46
N GLY A 207 6.08 -22.21 -5.50
CA GLY A 207 5.05 -23.21 -5.19
C GLY A 207 4.48 -23.09 -3.77
N GLU A 208 5.28 -22.62 -2.82
CA GLU A 208 4.88 -22.43 -1.42
C GLU A 208 3.96 -21.22 -1.23
N LEU A 209 4.01 -20.23 -2.13
CA LEU A 209 3.08 -19.09 -2.10
C LEU A 209 1.61 -19.52 -2.25
N TYR A 210 1.35 -20.61 -2.98
CA TYR A 210 -0.01 -21.13 -3.12
C TYR A 210 -0.50 -21.84 -1.86
N LEU A 211 0.39 -22.31 -0.98
CA LEU A 211 0.04 -22.98 0.27
C LEU A 211 -0.38 -21.97 1.36
N LEU A 212 0.19 -20.77 1.31
CA LEU A 212 -0.11 -19.67 2.23
C LEU A 212 -1.60 -19.28 2.23
N THR A 213 -2.24 -19.30 1.06
CA THR A 213 -3.62 -18.87 0.89
C THR A 213 -4.63 -19.91 1.34
N TYR A 214 -4.28 -21.21 1.25
CA TYR A 214 -5.12 -22.28 1.79
C TYR A 214 -5.24 -22.17 3.32
N LYS A 215 -4.16 -21.73 3.99
CA LYS A 215 -4.16 -21.52 5.45
C LYS A 215 -4.91 -20.26 5.87
N SER A 216 -4.85 -19.16 5.10
CA SER A 216 -5.50 -17.91 5.50
C SER A 216 -7.02 -17.97 5.42
N LYS A 217 -7.60 -18.78 4.52
CA LYS A 217 -9.05 -19.01 4.45
C LYS A 217 -9.66 -19.65 5.70
N LYS A 218 -8.84 -20.10 6.66
CA LYS A 218 -9.29 -20.76 7.89
C LYS A 218 -9.45 -19.81 9.09
N TYR A 219 -8.98 -18.57 9.01
CA TYR A 219 -9.17 -17.63 10.11
C TYR A 219 -10.42 -16.79 9.87
N PRO A 220 -11.42 -16.85 10.76
CA PRO A 220 -12.56 -15.95 10.70
C PRO A 220 -12.05 -14.52 10.88
N PHE A 221 -12.63 -13.61 10.11
CA PHE A 221 -12.52 -12.16 10.18
C PHE A 221 -12.01 -11.68 11.54
N PHE A 222 -10.72 -11.37 11.63
CA PHE A 222 -10.24 -10.64 12.78
C PHE A 222 -10.73 -9.20 12.60
N PHE A 223 -11.78 -8.88 13.37
CA PHE A 223 -12.35 -7.55 13.60
C PHE A 223 -11.78 -6.88 14.87
N PRO A 224 -10.47 -6.97 15.25
CA PRO A 224 -10.00 -6.42 16.52
C PRO A 224 -10.01 -4.88 16.56
N TYR A 225 -10.47 -4.23 15.49
CA TYR A 225 -10.45 -2.79 15.28
C TYR A 225 -11.66 -2.01 15.80
N PHE A 226 -12.75 -2.67 16.16
CA PHE A 226 -14.02 -1.99 16.41
C PHE A 226 -14.30 -1.91 17.90
N TYR A 227 -13.77 -0.89 18.58
CA TYR A 227 -14.03 -0.70 20.01
C TYR A 227 -14.61 0.66 20.44
N PRO A 228 -15.07 1.52 19.51
CA PRO A 228 -16.20 2.39 19.91
C PRO A 228 -17.43 2.38 18.99
N ASP A 229 -17.35 1.97 17.72
CA ASP A 229 -18.44 2.22 16.76
C ASP A 229 -18.80 1.04 15.85
N ILE A 230 -18.77 -0.18 16.39
CA ILE A 230 -19.19 -1.38 15.67
C ILE A 230 -20.65 -1.29 15.17
N ASN A 231 -21.47 -0.46 15.81
CA ASN A 231 -22.87 -0.27 15.47
C ASN A 231 -23.06 0.35 14.08
N GLU A 232 -22.24 1.33 13.69
CA GLU A 232 -22.33 1.92 12.34
C GLU A 232 -21.96 0.89 11.28
N LEU A 233 -20.92 0.08 11.53
CA LEU A 233 -20.55 -1.00 10.62
C LEU A 233 -21.64 -2.09 10.54
N LEU A 234 -22.15 -2.58 11.68
CA LEU A 234 -23.20 -3.59 11.71
C LEU A 234 -24.48 -3.08 11.04
N TYR A 235 -24.83 -1.81 11.25
CA TYR A 235 -25.93 -1.16 10.56
C TYR A 235 -25.73 -1.15 9.05
N LEU A 236 -24.53 -0.79 8.56
CA LEU A 236 -24.21 -0.85 7.13
C LEU A 236 -24.30 -2.29 6.62
N ILE A 237 -23.72 -3.25 7.33
CA ILE A 237 -23.76 -4.67 6.95
C ILE A 237 -25.21 -5.15 6.84
N ASP A 238 -26.05 -4.96 7.85
CA ASP A 238 -27.46 -5.37 7.83
C ASP A 238 -28.21 -4.70 6.67
N LYS A 239 -28.03 -3.39 6.50
CA LYS A 239 -28.72 -2.62 5.44
C LYS A 239 -28.30 -3.09 4.04
N PHE A 240 -27.00 -3.26 3.80
CA PHE A 240 -26.49 -3.74 2.51
C PHE A 240 -26.85 -5.20 2.26
N TYR A 241 -26.84 -6.05 3.29
CA TYR A 241 -27.30 -7.43 3.19
C TYR A 241 -28.78 -7.49 2.79
N ARG A 242 -29.65 -6.70 3.42
CA ARG A 242 -31.08 -6.62 3.05
C ARG A 242 -31.30 -6.13 1.61
N ARG A 243 -30.48 -5.18 1.14
CA ARG A 243 -30.64 -4.59 -0.20
C ARG A 243 -30.04 -5.42 -1.34
N TYR A 244 -28.90 -6.07 -1.12
CA TYR A 244 -28.12 -6.73 -2.17
C TYR A 244 -27.99 -8.25 -1.97
N GLY A 245 -28.55 -8.80 -0.89
CA GLY A 245 -28.40 -10.20 -0.51
C GLY A 245 -26.92 -10.58 -0.38
N PHE A 246 -26.57 -11.81 -0.77
CA PHE A 246 -25.19 -12.33 -0.77
C PHE A 246 -24.21 -11.53 -1.65
N LYS A 247 -24.66 -10.61 -2.53
CA LYS A 247 -23.76 -9.77 -3.34
C LYS A 247 -23.00 -8.71 -2.52
N TRP A 248 -23.28 -8.59 -1.22
CA TRP A 248 -22.51 -7.76 -0.29
C TRP A 248 -21.06 -8.24 -0.08
N TYR A 249 -20.68 -9.44 -0.56
CA TYR A 249 -19.30 -9.95 -0.46
C TYR A 249 -18.22 -8.98 -0.99
N PHE A 250 -18.57 -8.09 -1.92
CA PHE A 250 -17.66 -7.07 -2.44
C PHE A 250 -17.35 -5.93 -1.45
N LEU A 251 -18.23 -5.63 -0.49
CA LEU A 251 -17.96 -4.64 0.56
C LEU A 251 -16.84 -5.07 1.48
N TRP A 252 -16.65 -6.38 1.60
CA TRP A 252 -15.54 -6.93 2.34
C TRP A 252 -14.23 -6.52 1.73
N ASN A 253 -14.10 -6.22 0.43
CA ASN A 253 -12.81 -5.74 -0.08
C ASN A 253 -12.40 -4.40 0.55
N ILE A 254 -13.35 -3.52 0.92
CA ILE A 254 -13.01 -2.28 1.64
C ILE A 254 -12.56 -2.58 3.07
N PHE A 255 -13.20 -3.53 3.75
CA PHE A 255 -13.01 -3.78 5.19
C PHE A 255 -12.04 -4.91 5.53
N ASP A 256 -11.82 -5.82 4.60
CA ASP A 256 -10.93 -6.97 4.68
C ASP A 256 -9.58 -6.62 4.05
N ASN A 257 -8.59 -7.45 4.33
CA ASN A 257 -7.22 -7.26 3.87
C ASN A 257 -6.68 -8.56 3.28
N TYR A 258 -6.51 -8.57 1.97
CA TYR A 258 -5.80 -9.62 1.25
C TYR A 258 -4.32 -9.58 1.60
N HIS A 259 -3.91 -10.59 2.35
CA HIS A 259 -2.50 -10.79 2.68
C HIS A 259 -1.66 -11.31 1.51
N TYR A 260 -2.26 -11.61 0.35
CA TYR A 260 -1.56 -12.24 -0.78
C TYR A 260 -2.15 -11.82 -2.11
N ALA A 261 -1.27 -11.70 -3.12
CA ALA A 261 -1.65 -11.76 -4.52
C ALA A 261 -0.59 -12.52 -5.33
N TYR A 262 -1.03 -13.36 -6.27
CA TYR A 262 -0.12 -14.33 -6.90
C TYR A 262 0.67 -13.78 -8.08
N ASN A 263 0.16 -12.73 -8.69
CA ASN A 263 0.71 -12.07 -9.86
C ASN A 263 0.26 -10.60 -9.87
N THR A 264 0.79 -9.85 -10.81
CA THR A 264 0.52 -8.42 -10.96
C THR A 264 -0.97 -8.13 -11.14
N PHE A 265 -1.70 -8.92 -11.94
CA PHE A 265 -3.13 -8.69 -12.18
C PHE A 265 -3.97 -8.93 -10.92
N ASP A 266 -3.72 -10.03 -10.20
CA ASP A 266 -4.37 -10.32 -8.93
C ASP A 266 -4.05 -9.25 -7.88
N PHE A 267 -2.81 -8.76 -7.84
CA PHE A 267 -2.43 -7.64 -6.98
C PHE A 267 -3.20 -6.39 -7.35
N THR A 268 -3.23 -6.02 -8.63
CA THR A 268 -3.89 -4.82 -9.11
C THR A 268 -5.39 -4.84 -8.81
N HIS A 269 -6.06 -5.97 -9.06
CA HIS A 269 -7.47 -6.15 -8.70
C HIS A 269 -7.71 -5.92 -7.20
N LYS A 270 -6.93 -6.59 -6.35
CA LYS A 270 -7.08 -6.49 -4.89
C LYS A 270 -6.70 -5.11 -4.34
N TYR A 271 -5.64 -4.50 -4.86
CA TYR A 271 -5.21 -3.16 -4.46
C TYR A 271 -6.23 -2.10 -4.87
N LEU A 272 -6.68 -2.09 -6.13
CA LEU A 272 -7.61 -1.09 -6.64
C LEU A 272 -9.02 -1.24 -6.05
N THR A 273 -9.41 -2.43 -5.62
CA THR A 273 -10.66 -2.65 -4.89
C THR A 273 -10.53 -2.41 -3.37
N MET A 274 -9.45 -1.75 -2.93
CA MET A 274 -9.12 -1.44 -1.54
C MET A 274 -8.89 -2.65 -0.64
N GLY A 275 -8.70 -3.83 -1.19
CA GLY A 275 -8.44 -5.05 -0.42
C GLY A 275 -6.99 -5.22 0.03
N ILE A 276 -6.05 -4.33 -0.32
CA ILE A 276 -4.66 -4.39 0.15
C ILE A 276 -4.31 -3.12 0.92
N GLY A 277 -3.66 -3.30 2.08
CA GLY A 277 -3.05 -2.25 2.88
C GLY A 277 -3.72 -2.01 4.23
N GLU A 278 -2.98 -1.42 5.15
CA GLU A 278 -3.47 -1.01 6.46
C GLU A 278 -4.46 0.15 6.34
N PRO A 279 -5.67 0.04 6.93
CA PRO A 279 -6.58 1.16 7.10
C PRO A 279 -5.93 2.31 7.86
N LEU A 280 -5.70 3.44 7.17
CA LEU A 280 -5.31 4.69 7.83
C LEU A 280 -6.53 5.44 8.34
N PHE A 281 -7.57 5.48 7.51
CA PHE A 281 -8.80 6.17 7.81
C PHE A 281 -9.98 5.50 7.10
N MET A 282 -11.06 5.27 7.83
CA MET A 282 -12.37 4.93 7.29
C MET A 282 -13.44 5.68 8.08
N LYS A 283 -14.33 6.38 7.37
CA LYS A 283 -15.37 7.22 8.01
C LYS A 283 -16.28 6.45 8.99
N ILE A 284 -16.35 5.12 8.86
CA ILE A 284 -17.09 4.18 9.73
C ILE A 284 -16.43 3.91 11.09
N GLY A 285 -15.64 4.84 11.61
CA GLY A 285 -15.01 4.73 12.93
C GLY A 285 -13.65 4.03 12.99
N ILE A 286 -12.99 3.76 11.85
CA ILE A 286 -11.59 3.29 11.86
C ILE A 286 -10.66 4.48 11.61
N ASP A 287 -9.80 4.78 12.57
CA ASP A 287 -8.79 5.83 12.44
C ASP A 287 -7.46 5.37 13.04
N ASN A 288 -6.53 4.92 12.19
CA ASN A 288 -5.16 4.64 12.60
C ASN A 288 -4.37 5.95 12.60
N LEU A 289 -4.66 6.78 13.60
CA LEU A 289 -4.12 8.13 13.73
C LEU A 289 -2.59 8.16 13.69
N HIS A 290 -1.94 7.14 14.27
CA HIS A 290 -0.49 7.02 14.27
C HIS A 290 0.08 6.84 12.86
N ALA A 291 -0.43 5.87 12.10
CA ALA A 291 0.02 5.63 10.74
C ALA A 291 -0.35 6.78 9.79
N ARG A 292 -1.51 7.41 9.98
CA ARG A 292 -1.91 8.62 9.25
C ARG A 292 -0.97 9.79 9.53
N ASN A 293 -0.67 10.07 10.80
CA ASN A 293 0.26 11.13 11.19
C ASN A 293 1.66 10.91 10.61
N PHE A 294 2.15 9.67 10.68
CA PHE A 294 3.42 9.30 10.09
C PHE A 294 3.44 9.52 8.58
N LEU A 295 2.40 9.10 7.85
CA LEU A 295 2.32 9.32 6.41
C LEU A 295 2.38 10.83 6.07
N HIS A 296 1.66 11.66 6.84
CA HIS A 296 1.69 13.11 6.66
C HIS A 296 3.07 13.70 6.94
N GLU A 297 3.76 13.23 7.99
CA GLU A 297 5.14 13.65 8.29
C GLU A 297 6.11 13.21 7.19
N PHE A 298 6.04 11.96 6.78
CA PHE A 298 6.88 11.40 5.72
C PHE A 298 6.74 12.15 4.38
N LEU A 299 5.50 12.41 3.94
CA LEU A 299 5.25 13.17 2.71
C LEU A 299 5.67 14.64 2.85
N SER A 300 5.53 15.21 4.05
CA SER A 300 6.03 16.56 4.33
C SER A 300 7.56 16.61 4.27
N ALA A 301 8.26 15.61 4.78
CA ALA A 301 9.73 15.49 4.68
C ALA A 301 10.18 15.41 3.21
N ILE A 302 9.50 14.62 2.37
CA ILE A 302 9.75 14.57 0.92
C ILE A 302 9.62 15.97 0.31
N ARG A 303 8.51 16.68 0.58
CA ARG A 303 8.29 18.02 0.04
C ARG A 303 9.36 19.01 0.50
N ILE A 304 9.78 18.96 1.76
CA ILE A 304 10.84 19.83 2.32
C ILE A 304 12.18 19.56 1.65
N LYS A 305 12.49 18.29 1.34
CA LYS A 305 13.73 17.90 0.68
C LYS A 305 13.78 18.38 -0.78
N VAL A 306 12.68 18.23 -1.50
CA VAL A 306 12.64 18.35 -2.96
C VAL A 306 12.03 19.70 -3.40
N ARG A 307 12.37 20.79 -2.70
CA ARG A 307 11.63 22.09 -2.70
C ARG A 307 11.21 22.64 -4.08
N GLU A 308 11.89 22.25 -5.16
CA GLU A 308 11.71 22.80 -6.51
C GLU A 308 11.38 21.77 -7.61
N GLU A 309 11.29 20.46 -7.32
CA GLU A 309 10.89 19.51 -8.38
C GLU A 309 9.38 19.53 -8.60
N ARG A 310 8.99 20.02 -9.78
CA ARG A 310 7.59 20.19 -10.18
C ARG A 310 6.76 18.93 -10.02
N ASP A 311 7.30 17.76 -10.35
CA ASP A 311 6.57 16.50 -10.27
C ASP A 311 6.28 16.09 -8.84
N VAL A 312 7.22 16.32 -7.92
CA VAL A 312 7.01 16.10 -6.49
C VAL A 312 5.99 17.07 -5.93
N LEU A 313 6.07 18.35 -6.29
CA LEU A 313 5.07 19.35 -5.86
C LEU A 313 3.66 18.99 -6.35
N ASN A 314 3.53 18.60 -7.63
CA ASN A 314 2.26 18.15 -8.21
C ASN A 314 1.71 16.90 -7.50
N PHE A 315 2.57 15.96 -7.12
CA PHE A 315 2.18 14.80 -6.33
C PHE A 315 1.66 15.23 -4.95
N MET A 316 2.41 16.08 -4.24
CA MET A 316 2.06 16.55 -2.89
C MET A 316 0.75 17.32 -2.88
N ASP A 317 0.58 18.26 -3.81
CA ASP A 317 -0.65 19.03 -3.92
C ASP A 317 -1.84 18.12 -4.27
N GLY A 318 -1.61 17.06 -5.05
CA GLY A 318 -2.61 16.01 -5.29
C GLY A 318 -3.00 15.23 -4.03
N PHE A 319 -2.01 14.81 -3.24
CA PHE A 319 -2.24 14.04 -2.02
C PHE A 319 -2.99 14.84 -0.95
N PHE A 320 -2.58 16.10 -0.73
CA PHE A 320 -3.14 17.00 0.28
C PHE A 320 -4.39 17.75 -0.19
N ARG A 321 -4.81 17.60 -1.45
CA ARG A 321 -6.01 18.24 -2.01
C ARG A 321 -7.28 17.93 -1.20
N TYR A 322 -7.40 16.72 -0.68
CA TYR A 322 -8.64 16.21 -0.07
C TYR A 322 -8.49 16.04 1.44
N ARG A 323 -9.44 16.58 2.19
CA ARG A 323 -9.52 16.46 3.66
C ARG A 323 -10.22 15.16 4.07
N TYR A 324 -9.95 14.62 5.25
CA TYR A 324 -10.69 13.46 5.77
C TYR A 324 -12.10 13.85 6.19
N ALA A 325 -13.10 13.01 5.88
CA ALA A 325 -14.48 13.28 6.23
C ALA A 325 -14.72 13.18 7.77
N GLY A 326 -15.17 14.26 8.42
CA GLY A 326 -15.49 14.29 9.86
C GLY A 326 -14.43 14.97 10.73
N ASN A 327 -14.41 14.68 12.04
CA ASN A 327 -13.49 15.30 13.01
C ASN A 327 -12.01 14.82 12.90
N GLY A 328 -11.64 14.16 11.80
CA GLY A 328 -10.33 13.51 11.59
C GLY A 328 -9.13 14.46 11.46
N GLY A 329 -9.25 15.70 11.92
CA GLY A 329 -8.18 16.70 11.95
C GLY A 329 -7.86 17.32 10.61
N GLU A 330 -7.26 18.51 10.66
CA GLU A 330 -6.66 19.15 9.49
C GLU A 330 -5.40 18.37 9.08
N GLY A 331 -5.55 17.52 8.07
CA GLY A 331 -4.48 16.76 7.44
C GLY A 331 -3.54 17.64 6.62
N GLY A 332 -2.97 18.68 7.23
CA GLY A 332 -2.11 19.66 6.58
C GLY A 332 -0.64 19.26 6.51
N PHE A 333 0.10 20.03 5.73
CA PHE A 333 1.55 19.98 5.62
C PHE A 333 2.22 20.38 6.94
N ARG A 334 3.27 19.66 7.34
CA ARG A 334 4.04 19.94 8.57
C ARG A 334 5.39 20.53 8.21
N GLN A 335 5.70 21.70 8.77
CA GLN A 335 6.90 22.47 8.41
C GLN A 335 8.14 22.12 9.25
N ASN A 336 7.95 21.61 10.47
CA ASN A 336 9.01 21.37 11.44
C ASN A 336 9.26 19.87 11.63
N ILE A 337 9.82 19.22 10.60
CA ILE A 337 10.18 17.80 10.66
C ILE A 337 11.70 17.68 10.61
N GLU A 338 12.26 17.02 11.61
CA GLU A 338 13.67 16.67 11.61
C GLU A 338 13.87 15.30 10.96
N PHE A 339 14.63 15.28 9.87
CA PHE A 339 15.02 14.08 9.13
C PHE A 339 16.43 14.31 8.53
N ASP A 340 17.00 13.26 7.93
CA ASP A 340 18.29 13.37 7.27
C ASP A 340 18.11 13.76 5.79
N PHE A 341 18.68 14.91 5.42
CA PHE A 341 18.60 15.44 4.06
C PHE A 341 19.40 14.60 3.05
N GLU A 342 20.36 13.78 3.52
CA GLU A 342 21.19 12.94 2.68
C GLU A 342 20.54 11.58 2.39
N GLY A 343 20.30 11.31 1.09
CA GLY A 343 19.70 10.05 0.66
C GLY A 343 18.18 9.99 0.87
N GLY A 344 17.63 8.80 1.08
CA GLY A 344 16.20 8.55 1.17
C GLY A 344 15.54 8.10 -0.14
N GLY A 345 16.14 7.14 -0.83
CA GLY A 345 15.59 6.50 -2.01
C GLY A 345 14.32 5.73 -1.66
N ILE A 346 13.18 6.12 -2.22
CA ILE A 346 11.89 5.44 -2.02
C ILE A 346 10.89 5.81 -3.12
N GLY A 347 10.12 4.84 -3.57
CA GLY A 347 8.98 5.07 -4.46
C GLY A 347 7.68 5.29 -3.69
N VAL A 348 6.79 6.12 -4.23
CA VAL A 348 5.41 6.25 -3.73
C VAL A 348 4.45 6.18 -4.91
N ILE A 349 3.41 5.35 -4.80
CA ILE A 349 2.29 5.27 -5.73
C ILE A 349 1.01 5.57 -4.96
N HIS A 350 0.28 6.60 -5.37
CA HIS A 350 -0.99 7.00 -4.80
C HIS A 350 -2.10 6.88 -5.84
N THR A 351 -3.10 6.06 -5.55
CA THR A 351 -4.30 5.92 -6.38
C THR A 351 -5.50 6.57 -5.69
N ILE A 352 -6.23 7.40 -6.43
CA ILE A 352 -7.42 8.09 -5.97
C ILE A 352 -8.61 7.56 -6.78
N ILE A 353 -9.62 7.07 -6.07
CA ILE A 353 -10.93 6.74 -6.60
C ILE A 353 -11.85 7.88 -6.22
N ASN A 354 -12.00 8.86 -7.12
CA ASN A 354 -12.84 10.02 -6.93
C ASN A 354 -14.26 9.70 -7.41
N LEU A 355 -15.18 9.53 -6.46
CA LEU A 355 -16.58 9.22 -6.70
C LEU A 355 -17.39 10.48 -7.10
N GLY A 356 -16.77 11.60 -7.50
CA GLY A 356 -17.46 12.81 -7.96
C GLY A 356 -17.96 13.75 -6.85
N GLU A 357 -18.76 14.74 -7.27
CA GLU A 357 -19.45 15.74 -6.43
C GLU A 357 -20.91 15.33 -6.08
#